data_AF-A0A1W9MW36-F1
#
_entry.id   AF-A0A1W9MW36-F1
#
_cell.length_a   1.000
_cell.length_b   1.000
_cell.length_c   1.000
_cell.angle_alpha   90.00
_cell.angle_beta   90.00
_cell.angle_gamma   90.00
#
_symmetry.space_group_name_H-M   'P 1'
#
loop_
_entity.id
_entity.type
_entity.pdbx_description
1 polymer ?
#
loop_
_entity_poly.entity_id
_entity_poly.type
_entity_poly.pdbx_seq_one_letter_code
_entity_poly.pdbx_strand_id
1 'polypeptide(L)'
;MGTVVGSKKQEIKISELGDIANKMFPDIQAKVFKGAFRLGIKSVLNGSGMKDWGEVAAQPAEIRRKFFHSALEASVPHLHKIGLTEDEAEKLISVLRIRNEKYLVRAQSEI
;
A
#
# COMPACT_ATOMS: atom_id res chain seq x y z
N MET A 1 22.81 -7.20 -5.67
CA MET A 1 22.16 -7.86 -4.51
C MET A 1 21.35 -6.85 -3.67
N GLY A 2 20.34 -6.18 -4.26
CA GLY A 2 19.57 -5.10 -3.59
C GLY A 2 18.12 -5.47 -3.21
N THR A 3 17.66 -6.66 -3.57
CA THR A 3 16.25 -7.09 -3.51
C THR A 3 15.67 -7.24 -2.10
N VAL A 4 16.51 -7.50 -1.09
CA VAL A 4 16.06 -7.83 0.28
C VAL A 4 15.54 -6.60 1.04
N VAL A 5 16.14 -5.42 0.80
CA VAL A 5 15.79 -4.20 1.55
C VAL A 5 14.47 -3.58 1.06
N GLY A 6 14.26 -3.56 -0.27
CA GLY A 6 13.00 -3.07 -0.88
C GLY A 6 11.79 -3.90 -0.44
N SER A 7 11.91 -5.23 -0.47
CA SER A 7 10.86 -6.15 -0.01
C SER A 7 10.54 -5.97 1.47
N LYS A 8 11.54 -5.80 2.34
CA LYS A 8 11.32 -5.60 3.78
C LYS A 8 10.58 -4.30 4.09
N LYS A 9 10.97 -3.18 3.47
CA LYS A 9 10.28 -1.88 3.66
C LYS A 9 8.84 -1.93 3.14
N GLN A 10 8.60 -2.63 2.03
CA GLN A 10 7.26 -2.86 1.50
C GLN A 10 6.39 -3.67 2.46
N GLU A 11 6.92 -4.77 3.00
CA GLU A 11 6.18 -5.65 3.92
C GLU A 11 5.88 -4.99 5.27
N ILE A 12 6.76 -4.10 5.75
CA ILE A 12 6.47 -3.25 6.92
C ILE A 12 5.27 -2.35 6.60
N LYS A 13 5.30 -1.64 5.46
CA LYS A 13 4.22 -0.74 5.07
C LYS A 13 2.90 -1.49 4.89
N ILE A 14 2.91 -2.62 4.19
CA ILE A 14 1.72 -3.48 4.03
C ILE A 14 1.20 -3.94 5.39
N SER A 15 2.10 -4.29 6.32
CA SER A 15 1.70 -4.67 7.67
C SER A 15 1.00 -3.54 8.41
N GLU A 16 1.55 -2.33 8.38
CA GLU A 16 0.95 -1.16 9.00
C GLU A 16 -0.42 -0.82 8.37
N LEU A 17 -0.56 -0.95 7.05
CA LEU A 17 -1.86 -0.78 6.39
C LEU A 17 -2.87 -1.85 6.84
N GLY A 18 -2.43 -3.10 6.90
CA GLY A 18 -3.27 -4.22 7.36
C GLY A 18 -3.74 -4.04 8.79
N ASP A 19 -2.89 -3.51 9.66
CA ASP A 19 -3.22 -3.27 11.06
C ASP A 19 -4.15 -2.05 11.22
N ILE A 20 -4.01 -1.02 10.39
CA ILE A 20 -4.97 0.10 10.34
C ILE A 20 -6.34 -0.39 9.86
N ALA A 21 -6.38 -1.18 8.79
CA ALA A 21 -7.61 -1.73 8.25
C ALA A 21 -8.31 -2.64 9.26
N ASN A 22 -7.58 -3.53 9.93
CA ASN A 22 -8.14 -4.39 10.97
C ASN A 22 -8.66 -3.60 12.18
N LYS A 23 -8.04 -2.47 12.57
CA LYS A 23 -8.59 -1.60 13.62
C LYS A 23 -9.92 -0.95 13.23
N MET A 24 -10.12 -0.68 11.93
CA MET A 24 -11.39 -0.14 11.43
C MET A 24 -12.46 -1.22 11.25
N PHE A 25 -12.03 -2.43 10.90
CA PHE A 25 -12.89 -3.58 10.60
C PHE A 25 -12.36 -4.81 11.35
N PRO A 26 -12.63 -4.91 12.66
CA PRO A 26 -12.04 -5.95 13.53
C PRO A 26 -12.46 -7.37 13.15
N ASP A 27 -13.61 -7.52 12.48
CA ASP A 27 -14.14 -8.81 12.03
C ASP A 27 -13.30 -9.45 10.92
N ILE A 28 -12.46 -8.66 10.25
CA ILE A 28 -11.58 -9.13 9.18
C ILE A 28 -10.13 -9.16 9.68
N GLN A 29 -9.52 -10.34 9.66
CA GLN A 29 -8.15 -10.52 10.14
C GLN A 29 -7.15 -9.68 9.33
N ALA A 30 -6.21 -9.03 10.00
CA ALA A 30 -5.16 -8.21 9.38
C ALA A 30 -4.44 -8.91 8.21
N LYS A 31 -4.21 -10.24 8.30
CA LYS A 31 -3.57 -11.02 7.22
C LYS A 31 -4.34 -10.98 5.89
N VAL A 32 -5.67 -10.86 5.95
CA VAL A 32 -6.56 -10.82 4.78
C VAL A 32 -6.41 -9.48 4.07
N PHE A 33 -6.40 -8.38 4.83
CA PHE A 33 -6.09 -7.04 4.31
C PHE A 33 -4.70 -6.97 3.67
N LYS A 34 -3.69 -7.53 4.33
CA LYS A 34 -2.32 -7.60 3.78
C LYS A 34 -2.31 -8.32 2.42
N GLY A 35 -3.08 -9.40 2.28
CA GLY A 35 -3.28 -10.10 1.02
C GLY A 35 -3.88 -9.20 -0.07
N ALA A 36 -4.98 -8.50 0.23
CA ALA A 36 -5.62 -7.57 -0.69
C ALA A 36 -4.65 -6.46 -1.17
N PHE A 37 -3.90 -5.85 -0.25
CA PHE A 37 -2.92 -4.81 -0.59
C PHE A 37 -1.76 -5.32 -1.42
N ARG A 38 -1.26 -6.54 -1.15
CA ARG A 38 -0.22 -7.16 -2.00
C ARG A 38 -0.70 -7.34 -3.44
N LEU A 39 -1.95 -7.72 -3.64
CA LEU A 39 -2.52 -7.88 -4.97
C LEU A 39 -2.64 -6.54 -5.70
N GLY A 40 -3.12 -5.49 -5.02
CA GLY A 40 -3.17 -4.14 -5.59
C GLY A 40 -1.78 -3.61 -5.97
N ILE A 41 -0.78 -3.75 -5.08
CA ILE A 41 0.60 -3.34 -5.37
C ILE A 41 1.17 -4.12 -6.57
N LYS A 42 0.96 -5.44 -6.62
CA LYS A 42 1.40 -6.27 -7.75
C LYS A 42 0.78 -5.81 -9.07
N SER A 43 -0.51 -5.47 -9.05
CA SER A 43 -1.21 -4.96 -10.23
C SER A 43 -0.57 -3.67 -10.76
N VAL A 44 -0.22 -2.74 -9.87
CA VAL A 44 0.40 -1.48 -10.27
C VAL A 44 1.85 -1.65 -10.70
N LEU A 45 2.64 -2.50 -10.03
CA LEU A 45 4.01 -2.82 -10.48
C LEU A 45 3.99 -3.31 -11.93
N ASN A 46 3.13 -4.29 -12.23
CA ASN A 46 3.00 -4.85 -13.58
C ASN A 46 2.62 -3.81 -14.65
N GLY A 47 1.88 -2.76 -14.30
CA GLY A 47 1.44 -1.71 -15.23
C GLY A 47 2.32 -0.45 -15.27
N SER A 48 3.26 -0.30 -14.33
CA SER A 48 4.01 0.96 -14.12
C SER A 48 5.39 0.98 -14.78
N GLY A 49 5.86 -0.15 -15.32
CA GLY A 49 7.23 -0.31 -15.82
C GLY A 49 8.30 -0.43 -14.72
N MET A 50 7.92 -0.26 -13.44
CA MET A 50 8.80 -0.49 -12.30
C MET A 50 8.83 -1.97 -11.92
N LYS A 51 10.02 -2.52 -11.71
CA LYS A 51 10.24 -3.95 -11.48
C LYS A 51 9.98 -4.36 -10.03
N ASP A 52 10.28 -3.48 -9.08
CA ASP A 52 10.16 -3.78 -7.67
C ASP A 52 9.96 -2.52 -6.82
N TRP A 53 9.76 -2.73 -5.52
CA TRP A 53 9.59 -1.65 -4.54
C TRP A 53 10.85 -0.81 -4.34
N GLY A 54 12.04 -1.36 -4.62
CA GLY A 54 13.29 -0.61 -4.59
C GLY A 54 13.29 0.49 -5.66
N GLU A 55 12.86 0.16 -6.89
CA GLU A 55 12.69 1.13 -7.96
C GLU A 55 11.65 2.20 -7.60
N VAL A 56 10.51 1.80 -7.01
CA VAL A 56 9.51 2.75 -6.49
C VAL A 56 10.13 3.66 -5.43
N ALA A 57 10.90 3.11 -4.48
CA ALA A 57 11.51 3.88 -3.40
C ALA A 57 12.55 4.90 -3.90
N ALA A 58 13.24 4.60 -4.99
CA ALA A 58 14.19 5.49 -5.66
C ALA A 58 13.52 6.64 -6.43
N GLN A 59 12.21 6.58 -6.68
CA GLN A 59 11.50 7.64 -7.38
C GLN A 59 11.29 8.90 -6.52
N PRO A 60 11.08 10.06 -7.16
CA PRO A 60 10.66 11.28 -6.47
C PRO A 60 9.41 11.07 -5.62
N ALA A 61 9.27 11.88 -4.56
CA ALA A 61 8.15 11.78 -3.62
C ALA A 61 6.77 11.83 -4.31
N GLU A 62 6.63 12.65 -5.34
CA GLU A 62 5.41 12.75 -6.15
C GLU A 62 5.06 11.42 -6.84
N ILE A 63 6.04 10.78 -7.48
CA ILE A 63 5.85 9.50 -8.16
C ILE A 63 5.51 8.40 -7.16
N ARG A 64 6.17 8.39 -5.99
CA ARG A 64 5.84 7.44 -4.90
C ARG A 64 4.43 7.64 -4.37
N ARG A 65 3.97 8.89 -4.25
CA ARG A 65 2.59 9.21 -3.87
C ARG A 65 1.61 8.66 -4.89
N LYS A 66 1.84 8.96 -6.18
CA LYS A 66 1.00 8.48 -7.29
C LYS A 66 0.95 6.96 -7.32
N PHE A 67 2.09 6.29 -7.23
CA PHE A 67 2.18 4.83 -7.19
C PHE A 67 1.35 4.25 -6.03
N PHE A 68 1.49 4.82 -4.83
CA PHE A 68 0.76 4.34 -3.68
C PHE A 68 -0.75 4.56 -3.79
N HIS A 69 -1.19 5.70 -4.32
CA HIS A 69 -2.61 5.97 -4.56
C HIS A 69 -3.19 4.96 -5.55
N SER A 70 -2.49 4.72 -6.67
CA SER A 70 -2.90 3.70 -7.63
C SER A 70 -2.92 2.29 -7.01
N ALA A 71 -1.99 1.97 -6.11
CA ALA A 71 -1.97 0.66 -5.45
C ALA A 71 -3.14 0.47 -4.49
N LEU A 72 -3.55 1.53 -3.79
CA LEU A 72 -4.75 1.53 -2.96
C LEU A 72 -6.03 1.38 -3.80
N GLU A 73 -6.14 2.11 -4.91
CA GLU A 73 -7.27 1.99 -5.85
C GLU A 73 -7.35 0.58 -6.44
N ALA A 74 -6.21 0.04 -6.89
CA ALA A 74 -6.14 -1.33 -7.40
C ALA A 74 -6.46 -2.39 -6.34
N SER A 75 -6.43 -2.04 -5.05
CA SER A 75 -6.81 -2.94 -3.95
C SER A 75 -8.32 -3.01 -3.73
N VAL A 76 -9.09 -2.01 -4.16
CA VAL A 76 -10.55 -1.91 -3.91
C VAL A 76 -11.33 -3.16 -4.35
N PRO A 77 -11.13 -3.73 -5.56
CA PRO A 77 -11.83 -4.95 -5.95
C PRO A 77 -11.51 -6.15 -5.04
N HIS A 78 -10.33 -6.17 -4.43
CA HIS A 78 -9.94 -7.20 -3.47
C HIS A 78 -10.51 -6.94 -2.08
N LEU A 79 -10.70 -5.68 -1.69
CA LEU A 79 -11.38 -5.29 -0.45
C LEU A 79 -12.86 -5.71 -0.48
N HIS A 80 -13.54 -5.55 -1.62
CA HIS A 80 -14.92 -6.04 -1.76
C HIS A 80 -15.01 -7.57 -1.65
N LYS A 81 -14.05 -8.29 -2.23
CA LYS A 81 -14.00 -9.76 -2.16
C LYS A 81 -13.80 -10.30 -0.73
N ILE A 82 -13.27 -9.48 0.19
CA ILE A 82 -13.07 -9.86 1.59
C ILE A 82 -14.17 -9.34 2.51
N GLY A 83 -15.23 -8.73 1.94
CA GLY A 83 -16.45 -8.37 2.66
C GLY A 83 -16.66 -6.89 2.95
N LEU A 84 -15.80 -5.99 2.46
CA LEU A 84 -16.06 -4.55 2.57
C LEU A 84 -17.12 -4.12 1.55
N THR A 85 -18.06 -3.30 1.98
CA THR A 85 -18.92 -2.53 1.09
C THR A 85 -18.13 -1.43 0.36
N GLU A 86 -18.73 -0.83 -0.68
CA GLU A 86 -18.11 0.29 -1.42
C GLU A 86 -17.74 1.45 -0.46
N ASP A 87 -18.70 1.91 0.35
CA ASP A 87 -18.50 3.01 1.30
C ASP A 87 -17.39 2.72 2.32
N GLU A 88 -17.29 1.46 2.78
CA GLU A 88 -16.25 1.04 3.71
C GLU A 88 -14.87 0.98 3.04
N ALA A 89 -14.80 0.48 1.81
CA ALA A 89 -13.58 0.47 1.02
C ALA A 89 -13.10 1.89 0.73
N GLU A 90 -13.98 2.78 0.27
CA GLU A 90 -13.66 4.19 0.05
C GLU A 90 -13.17 4.88 1.33
N LYS A 91 -13.87 4.67 2.45
CA LYS A 91 -13.48 5.20 3.76
C LYS A 91 -12.10 4.69 4.17
N LEU A 92 -11.82 3.40 3.99
CA LEU A 92 -10.51 2.82 4.27
C LEU A 92 -9.43 3.45 3.38
N ILE A 93 -9.65 3.52 2.07
CA ILE A 93 -8.69 4.10 1.13
C ILE A 93 -8.38 5.56 1.50
N SER A 94 -9.40 6.36 1.83
CA SER A 94 -9.22 7.76 2.26
C SER A 94 -8.31 7.86 3.50
N VAL A 95 -8.55 7.04 4.52
CA VAL A 95 -7.70 6.99 5.73
C VAL A 95 -6.26 6.57 5.38
N LEU A 96 -6.09 5.56 4.55
CA LEU A 96 -4.77 5.04 4.17
C LEU A 96 -3.97 6.04 3.32
N ARG A 97 -4.62 6.83 2.46
CA ARG A 97 -3.99 7.92 1.70
C ARG A 97 -3.40 8.98 2.63
N ILE A 98 -4.16 9.44 3.63
CA ILE A 98 -3.69 10.41 4.62
C ILE A 98 -2.51 9.83 5.42
N ARG A 99 -2.59 8.55 5.80
CA ARG A 99 -1.52 7.87 6.54
C ARG A 99 -0.24 7.74 5.71
N ASN A 100 -0.35 7.62 4.40
CA ASN A 100 0.79 7.49 3.50
C ASN A 100 1.67 8.74 3.42
N GLU A 101 1.09 9.93 3.57
CA GLU A 101 1.85 11.20 3.54
C GLU A 101 3.01 11.19 4.56
N LYS A 102 2.86 10.48 5.68
CA LYS A 102 3.90 10.32 6.71
C LYS A 102 5.19 9.67 6.18
N TYR A 103 5.09 8.80 5.18
CA TYR A 103 6.24 8.13 4.57
C TYR A 103 6.88 8.95 3.46
N LEU A 104 6.21 10.00 2.97
CA LEU A 104 6.74 10.87 1.92
C LEU A 104 7.72 11.91 2.48
N VAL A 105 7.53 12.33 3.74
CA VAL A 105 8.38 13.33 4.42
C VAL A 105 9.73 12.75 4.85
N ARG A 106 9.78 11.48 5.32
CA ARG A 106 11.01 10.87 5.87
C ARG A 106 12.06 10.47 4.83
N ALA A 107 11.69 10.43 3.56
CA ALA A 107 12.58 9.96 2.51
C ALA A 107 13.58 11.01 2.01
N GLN A 108 13.68 12.18 2.66
CA GLN A 108 14.70 13.21 2.39
C GLN A 108 15.81 13.26 3.45
N SER A 109 15.76 12.45 4.52
CA SER A 109 16.70 12.57 5.65
C SER A 109 17.82 11.51 5.68
N GLU A 110 18.06 10.78 4.58
CA GLU A 110 19.19 9.84 4.47
C GLU A 110 20.05 10.18 3.25
N ILE A 111 20.64 11.39 3.22
CA ILE A 111 21.86 11.72 2.47
C ILE A 111 22.74 12.58 3.38
#